data_AF-A0A1V5GVD1-F1
#
_entry.id   AF-A0A1V5GVD1-F1
#
_cell.length_a   1.000
_cell.length_b   1.000
_cell.length_c   1.000
_cell.angle_alpha   90.00
_cell.angle_beta   90.00
_cell.angle_gamma   90.00
#
_symmetry.space_group_name_H-M   'P 1'
#
loop_
_entity.id
_entity.type
_entity.pdbx_description
1 polymer ?
#
loop_
_entity_poly.entity_id
_entity_poly.type
_entity_poly.pdbx_seq_one_letter_code
_entity_poly.pdbx_strand_id
1 'polypeptide(L)'
;MKTHRPSTSDWAPLAREAATAPEIPSGRAFNPAWIDFARGIRVGNLEPHERITQILKYDLEQRYGTRFITDRWGRGVYWQWICWLPRANREAKPLSNAVNFGCAKLFITCDAEPAVFKSGLQIERGYAEGPAPYPGCRLAPDWDWHRLIAQCEGGTRLDAELRRLIGREGFVAEAGDLDGDAVFTKGSFTSARQIREALAGCPRRQWAGFQLYYPMPVAEVRSCTGLELVKAVCAVFREVVPAMNECMQVPLRAGPASPKGMSPREGGGGRRDSRPGRRPSA
;
A
#
# COMPACT_ATOMS: atom_id res chain seq x y z
N MET A 1 -27.99 14.58 59.79
CA MET A 1 -27.33 13.86 58.68
C MET A 1 -28.37 13.00 57.97
N LYS A 2 -28.79 13.37 56.75
CA LYS A 2 -29.63 12.53 55.89
C LYS A 2 -28.75 11.97 54.78
N THR A 3 -28.60 10.66 54.75
CA THR A 3 -27.83 9.92 53.74
C THR A 3 -28.66 9.83 52.45
N HIS A 4 -28.20 10.53 51.41
CA HIS A 4 -28.81 10.45 50.08
C HIS A 4 -28.33 9.15 49.40
N ARG A 5 -29.23 8.20 49.14
CA ARG A 5 -28.94 7.10 48.22
C ARG A 5 -29.10 7.61 46.79
N PRO A 6 -28.12 7.41 45.88
CA PRO A 6 -28.28 7.76 44.48
C PRO A 6 -29.28 6.80 43.83
N SER A 7 -30.20 7.37 43.03
CA SER A 7 -31.18 6.60 42.27
C SER A 7 -30.59 6.13 40.93
N THR A 8 -31.13 5.05 40.39
CA THR A 8 -30.68 4.38 39.16
C THR A 8 -30.82 5.21 37.87
N SER A 9 -31.18 6.49 37.93
CA SER A 9 -31.19 7.39 36.76
C SER A 9 -29.85 8.09 36.49
N ASP A 10 -28.86 7.97 37.37
CA ASP A 10 -27.56 8.66 37.22
C ASP A 10 -26.50 7.86 36.43
N TRP A 11 -26.89 6.74 35.83
CA TRP A 11 -26.03 5.91 34.96
C TRP A 11 -26.60 5.75 33.55
N ALA A 12 -27.17 6.82 32.98
CA ALA A 12 -27.29 6.86 31.54
C ALA A 12 -25.86 6.81 30.96
N PRO A 13 -25.48 5.80 30.16
CA PRO A 13 -24.23 5.89 29.43
C PRO A 13 -24.33 7.17 28.60
N LEU A 14 -23.34 8.05 28.70
CA LEU A 14 -23.15 9.15 27.75
C LEU A 14 -23.38 8.54 26.37
N ALA A 15 -24.55 8.80 25.80
CA ALA A 15 -24.94 8.22 24.54
C ALA A 15 -23.84 8.66 23.59
N ARG A 16 -22.99 7.71 23.18
CA ARG A 16 -22.11 7.90 22.04
C ARG A 16 -23.03 8.43 20.97
N GLU A 17 -22.86 9.70 20.62
CA GLU A 17 -23.52 10.30 19.47
C GLU A 17 -23.45 9.26 18.37
N ALA A 18 -24.62 8.94 17.79
CA ALA A 18 -24.75 7.92 16.77
C ALA A 18 -23.61 8.15 15.77
N ALA A 19 -22.64 7.22 15.76
CA ALA A 19 -21.44 7.40 14.98
C ALA A 19 -21.86 7.69 13.54
N THR A 20 -21.65 8.92 13.10
CA THR A 20 -21.82 9.31 11.70
C THR A 20 -21.12 8.25 10.87
N ALA A 21 -21.78 7.75 9.83
CA ALA A 21 -21.23 6.70 8.98
C ALA A 21 -19.77 7.08 8.62
N PRO A 22 -18.80 6.16 8.82
CA PRO A 22 -17.41 6.51 8.65
C PRO A 22 -17.18 7.08 7.25
N GLU A 23 -16.63 8.29 7.20
CA GLU A 23 -16.39 8.98 5.94
C GLU A 23 -15.49 8.14 5.04
N ILE A 24 -15.85 8.06 3.76
CA ILE A 24 -15.10 7.28 2.77
C ILE A 24 -13.70 7.92 2.63
N PRO A 25 -12.60 7.15 2.80
CA PRO A 25 -11.24 7.67 2.76
C PRO A 25 -10.82 7.98 1.32
N SER A 26 -11.41 9.02 0.76
CA SER A 26 -11.30 9.43 -0.65
C SER A 26 -10.04 10.24 -0.97
N GLY A 27 -9.27 10.62 0.04
CA GLY A 27 -8.12 11.51 -0.09
C GLY A 27 -8.45 13.02 -0.09
N ARG A 28 -9.73 13.40 -0.08
CA ARG A 28 -10.14 14.83 -0.08
C ARG A 28 -9.70 15.58 1.17
N ALA A 29 -9.67 14.90 2.32
CA ALA A 29 -9.22 15.47 3.59
C ALA A 29 -7.70 15.35 3.81
N PHE A 30 -6.96 14.74 2.87
CA PHE A 30 -5.52 14.64 3.01
C PHE A 30 -4.88 16.03 2.94
N ASN A 31 -3.88 16.30 3.79
CA ASN A 31 -3.08 17.52 3.72
C ASN A 31 -1.64 17.18 3.30
N PRO A 32 -1.13 17.72 2.18
CA PRO A 32 0.26 17.52 1.73
C PRO A 32 1.32 17.94 2.77
N ALA A 33 0.97 18.84 3.70
CA ALA A 33 1.82 19.21 4.83
C ALA A 33 2.16 18.01 5.75
N TRP A 34 1.40 16.92 5.68
CA TRP A 34 1.67 15.68 6.41
C TRP A 34 2.79 14.84 5.78
N ILE A 35 3.26 15.19 4.59
CA ILE A 35 4.57 14.77 4.10
C ILE A 35 5.60 15.77 4.62
N ASP A 36 6.32 15.39 5.68
CA ASP A 36 7.34 16.19 6.32
C ASP A 36 8.72 15.58 6.03
N PHE A 37 9.53 16.24 5.21
CA PHE A 37 10.83 15.71 4.77
C PHE A 37 11.88 15.63 5.88
N ALA A 38 11.62 16.22 7.05
CA ALA A 38 12.50 16.09 8.22
C ALA A 38 11.99 15.01 9.19
N ARG A 39 10.66 14.82 9.29
CA ARG A 39 10.05 13.93 10.29
C ARG A 39 9.49 12.64 9.72
N GLY A 40 9.24 12.57 8.42
CA GLY A 40 8.55 11.49 7.72
C GLY A 40 7.08 11.81 7.42
N ILE A 41 6.30 10.75 7.23
CA ILE A 41 4.89 10.80 6.86
C ILE A 41 4.03 10.78 8.13
N ARG A 42 3.24 11.83 8.36
CA ARG A 42 2.34 11.90 9.51
C ARG A 42 1.18 10.91 9.34
N VAL A 43 0.96 10.11 10.37
CA VAL A 43 -0.13 9.10 10.42
C VAL A 43 -0.90 9.11 11.75
N GLY A 44 -0.37 9.78 12.78
CA GLY A 44 -0.99 9.88 14.10
C GLY A 44 -1.72 11.21 14.33
N ASN A 45 -2.68 11.20 15.26
CA ASN A 45 -3.56 12.35 15.56
C ASN A 45 -4.28 12.86 14.30
N LEU A 46 -4.83 11.92 13.53
CA LEU A 46 -5.58 12.12 12.29
C LEU A 46 -6.77 11.18 12.31
N GLU A 47 -7.89 11.57 11.71
CA GLU A 47 -9.03 10.70 11.49
C GLU A 47 -8.75 9.66 10.40
N PRO A 48 -9.45 8.51 10.37
CA PRO A 48 -9.20 7.47 9.37
C PRO A 48 -9.24 7.97 7.91
N HIS A 49 -10.14 8.90 7.58
CA HIS A 49 -10.30 9.45 6.23
C HIS A 49 -9.23 10.50 5.86
N GLU A 50 -8.43 10.95 6.84
CA GLU A 50 -7.26 11.82 6.67
C GLU A 50 -5.97 11.01 6.52
N ARG A 51 -5.91 9.79 7.05
CA ARG A 51 -4.68 8.99 7.05
C ARG A 51 -4.39 8.38 5.68
N ILE A 52 -3.23 8.73 5.12
CA ILE A 52 -2.74 8.17 3.84
C ILE A 52 -2.70 6.63 3.85
N THR A 53 -2.44 6.02 5.02
CA THR A 53 -2.46 4.56 5.20
C THR A 53 -3.81 3.93 4.84
N GLN A 54 -4.91 4.55 5.26
CA GLN A 54 -6.26 4.06 5.03
C GLN A 54 -6.77 4.45 3.65
N ILE A 55 -6.47 5.67 3.20
CA ILE A 55 -6.83 6.18 1.87
C ILE A 55 -6.26 5.26 0.79
N LEU A 56 -4.94 5.03 0.80
CA LEU A 56 -4.28 4.21 -0.23
C LEU A 56 -4.68 2.75 -0.12
N LYS A 57 -4.83 2.22 1.11
CA LYS A 57 -5.34 0.85 1.31
C LYS A 57 -6.73 0.68 0.71
N TYR A 58 -7.63 1.63 0.95
CA TYR A 58 -8.99 1.58 0.43
C TYR A 58 -8.99 1.58 -1.10
N ASP A 59 -8.24 2.48 -1.75
CA ASP A 59 -8.13 2.51 -3.22
C ASP A 59 -7.60 1.18 -3.78
N LEU A 60 -6.54 0.62 -3.18
CA LEU A 60 -5.98 -0.68 -3.56
C LEU A 60 -6.99 -1.83 -3.42
N GLU A 61 -7.70 -1.91 -2.29
CA GLU A 61 -8.69 -2.98 -2.05
C GLU A 61 -9.88 -2.85 -3.01
N GLN A 62 -10.37 -1.63 -3.28
CA GLN A 62 -11.44 -1.39 -4.24
C GLN A 62 -11.01 -1.76 -5.66
N ARG A 63 -9.78 -1.40 -6.05
CA ARG A 63 -9.30 -1.62 -7.42
C ARG A 63 -9.01 -3.08 -7.72
N TYR A 64 -8.39 -3.81 -6.79
CA TYR A 64 -7.90 -5.16 -7.05
C TYR A 64 -8.76 -6.26 -6.45
N GLY A 65 -9.83 -5.91 -5.74
CA GLY A 65 -10.78 -6.88 -5.19
C GLY A 65 -10.15 -7.86 -4.18
N THR A 66 -9.03 -7.49 -3.56
CA THR A 66 -8.32 -8.29 -2.58
C THR A 66 -7.88 -7.43 -1.41
N ARG A 67 -7.68 -8.05 -0.25
CA ARG A 67 -7.22 -7.37 0.96
C ARG A 67 -5.75 -7.00 0.87
N PHE A 68 -5.39 -5.86 1.46
CA PHE A 68 -4.01 -5.43 1.61
C PHE A 68 -3.60 -5.34 3.08
N ILE A 69 -2.37 -5.75 3.36
CA ILE A 69 -1.76 -5.66 4.69
C ILE A 69 -0.88 -4.42 4.70
N THR A 70 -1.08 -3.55 5.69
CA THR A 70 -0.24 -2.36 5.90
C THR A 70 0.88 -2.71 6.87
N ASP A 71 2.11 -2.39 6.49
CA ASP A 71 3.30 -2.51 7.35
C ASP A 71 4.11 -1.21 7.28
N ARG A 72 5.03 -1.01 8.23
CA ARG A 72 5.70 0.29 8.41
C ARG A 72 7.05 0.20 9.11
N TRP A 73 7.89 1.19 8.82
CA TRP A 73 9.08 1.53 9.59
C TRP A 73 9.01 2.99 10.08
N GLY A 74 9.33 3.20 11.35
CA GLY A 74 9.12 4.46 12.07
C GLY A 74 8.43 4.26 13.42
N ARG A 75 8.24 5.35 14.18
CA ARG A 75 7.66 5.32 15.53
C ARG A 75 6.77 6.53 15.79
N GLY A 76 5.75 6.34 16.63
CA GLY A 76 4.86 7.43 17.04
C GLY A 76 4.01 7.93 15.89
N VAL A 77 3.88 9.27 15.79
CA VAL A 77 2.95 9.95 14.89
C VAL A 77 3.49 10.15 13.47
N TYR A 78 4.80 9.98 13.24
CA TYR A 78 5.44 10.04 11.93
C TYR A 78 6.15 8.72 11.60
N TRP A 79 5.90 8.19 10.41
CA TRP A 79 6.57 6.98 9.89
C TRP A 79 7.42 7.34 8.68
N GLN A 80 8.59 6.72 8.54
CA GLN A 80 9.51 7.02 7.44
C GLN A 80 9.13 6.24 6.18
N TRP A 81 8.76 4.98 6.36
CA TRP A 81 8.41 4.08 5.27
C TRP A 81 7.11 3.35 5.60
N ILE A 82 6.24 3.22 4.61
CA ILE A 82 4.93 2.60 4.72
C ILE A 82 4.72 1.72 3.49
N CYS A 83 4.22 0.50 3.67
CA CYS A 83 3.90 -0.36 2.54
C CYS A 83 2.54 -1.04 2.65
N TRP A 84 2.09 -1.55 1.50
CA TRP A 84 0.92 -2.38 1.33
C TRP A 84 1.29 -3.60 0.50
N LEU A 85 1.11 -4.80 1.06
CA LEU A 85 1.30 -6.06 0.35
C LEU A 85 -0.04 -6.78 0.13
N PRO A 86 -0.25 -7.41 -1.04
CA PRO A 86 -1.46 -8.19 -1.30
C PRO A 86 -1.54 -9.39 -0.35
N ARG A 87 -2.61 -9.49 0.42
CA ARG A 87 -2.82 -10.61 1.35
C ARG A 87 -2.79 -11.95 0.63
N ALA A 88 -3.44 -12.04 -0.53
CA ALA A 88 -3.51 -13.28 -1.32
C ALA A 88 -2.11 -13.78 -1.75
N ASN A 89 -1.21 -12.87 -2.15
CA ASN A 89 0.16 -13.24 -2.51
C ASN A 89 0.96 -13.72 -1.30
N ARG A 90 0.77 -13.11 -0.12
CA ARG A 90 1.40 -13.57 1.12
C ARG A 90 0.90 -14.94 1.55
N GLU A 91 -0.41 -15.15 1.53
CA GLU A 91 -1.03 -16.41 1.98
C GLU A 91 -0.71 -17.59 1.06
N ALA A 92 -0.41 -17.33 -0.21
CA ALA A 92 0.02 -18.37 -1.16
C ALA A 92 1.42 -18.94 -0.89
N LYS A 93 2.17 -18.38 0.07
CA LYS A 93 3.54 -18.79 0.42
C LYS A 93 3.53 -19.74 1.61
N PRO A 94 3.71 -21.06 1.41
CA PRO A 94 3.53 -22.03 2.48
C PRO A 94 4.58 -21.92 3.60
N LEU A 95 5.78 -21.39 3.31
CA LEU A 95 6.88 -21.29 4.27
C LEU A 95 7.00 -19.91 4.90
N SER A 96 6.67 -18.85 4.15
CA SER A 96 6.91 -17.46 4.58
C SER A 96 5.66 -16.59 4.79
N ASN A 97 4.44 -17.15 4.77
CA ASN A 97 3.21 -16.38 4.97
C ASN A 97 3.11 -15.63 6.33
N ALA A 98 3.92 -16.00 7.32
CA ALA A 98 3.98 -15.36 8.64
C ALA A 98 4.85 -14.09 8.66
N VAL A 99 5.62 -13.82 7.60
CA VAL A 99 6.54 -12.68 7.52
C VAL A 99 6.22 -11.81 6.30
N ASN A 100 6.30 -10.49 6.46
CA ASN A 100 5.99 -9.58 5.37
C ASN A 100 7.20 -9.38 4.42
N PHE A 101 8.43 -9.51 4.91
CA PHE A 101 9.66 -9.26 4.14
C PHE A 101 9.71 -10.04 2.83
N GLY A 102 9.27 -11.30 2.81
CA GLY A 102 9.26 -12.15 1.62
C GLY A 102 8.24 -11.80 0.53
N CYS A 103 7.48 -10.72 0.68
CA CYS A 103 6.52 -10.26 -0.32
C CYS A 103 6.98 -9.01 -1.06
N ALA A 104 6.67 -8.96 -2.35
CA ALA A 104 6.59 -7.73 -3.11
C ALA A 104 5.52 -6.81 -2.49
N LYS A 105 5.82 -5.53 -2.39
CA LYS A 105 4.97 -4.54 -1.72
C LYS A 105 4.91 -3.26 -2.54
N LEU A 106 3.77 -2.57 -2.48
CA LEU A 106 3.69 -1.17 -2.86
C LEU A 106 4.14 -0.33 -1.67
N PHE A 107 4.87 0.75 -1.86
CA PHE A 107 5.41 1.55 -0.76
C PHE A 107 5.37 3.05 -1.03
N ILE A 108 5.43 3.79 0.07
CA ILE A 108 5.81 5.21 0.08
C ILE A 108 6.89 5.43 1.15
N THR A 109 7.81 6.34 0.89
CA THR A 109 8.81 6.81 1.86
C THR A 109 9.11 8.27 1.64
N CYS A 110 9.62 8.92 2.68
CA CYS A 110 10.11 10.28 2.62
C CYS A 110 11.58 10.29 3.02
N ASP A 111 12.45 10.50 2.05
CA ASP A 111 13.89 10.57 2.28
C ASP A 111 14.28 12.02 2.58
N ALA A 112 15.20 12.22 3.52
CA ALA A 112 15.65 13.54 3.92
C ALA A 112 16.80 14.07 3.04
N GLU A 113 17.65 13.17 2.51
CA GLU A 113 18.83 13.53 1.74
C GLU A 113 19.10 12.49 0.63
N PRO A 114 18.83 12.84 -0.66
CA PRO A 114 18.13 14.03 -1.10
C PRO A 114 16.66 14.03 -0.66
N ALA A 115 16.09 15.23 -0.46
CA ALA A 115 14.70 15.38 -0.04
C ALA A 115 13.72 14.96 -1.15
N VAL A 116 13.26 13.70 -1.11
CA VAL A 116 12.39 13.09 -2.14
C VAL A 116 11.30 12.26 -1.47
N PHE A 117 10.08 12.43 -1.96
CA PHE A 117 8.98 11.54 -1.63
C PHE A 117 8.89 10.46 -2.70
N LYS A 118 9.16 9.22 -2.31
CA LYS A 118 9.14 8.08 -3.22
C LYS A 118 7.81 7.35 -3.07
N SER A 119 7.22 6.95 -4.20
CA SER A 119 6.12 5.98 -4.24
C SER A 119 6.41 4.95 -5.31
N GLY A 120 6.10 3.67 -5.06
CA GLY A 120 6.49 2.62 -6.00
C GLY A 120 6.30 1.19 -5.49
N LEU A 121 7.16 0.28 -5.95
CA LEU A 121 7.22 -1.12 -5.54
C LEU A 121 8.57 -1.44 -4.87
N GLN A 122 8.56 -2.33 -3.88
CA GLN A 122 9.75 -2.83 -3.20
C GLN A 122 9.70 -4.35 -3.04
N ILE A 123 10.84 -5.00 -3.23
CA ILE A 123 11.05 -6.44 -3.03
C ILE A 123 12.35 -6.63 -2.27
N GLU A 124 12.35 -7.50 -1.26
CA GLU A 124 13.46 -7.67 -0.34
C GLU A 124 13.96 -9.12 -0.37
N ARG A 125 15.28 -9.30 -0.20
CA ARG A 125 15.92 -10.61 -0.09
C ARG A 125 15.98 -11.11 1.35
N GLY A 126 16.20 -10.20 2.30
CA GLY A 126 16.67 -10.59 3.63
C GLY A 126 18.08 -11.20 3.62
N TYR A 127 18.40 -11.92 4.69
CA TYR A 127 19.68 -12.59 4.91
C TYR A 127 19.68 -13.95 4.20
N ALA A 128 20.56 -14.13 3.22
CA ALA A 128 20.72 -15.41 2.51
C ALA A 128 21.56 -16.43 3.30
N GLU A 129 22.43 -15.96 4.20
CA GLU A 129 23.34 -16.77 5.02
C GLU A 129 23.48 -16.28 6.46
N GLY A 130 23.97 -17.17 7.33
CA GLY A 130 24.24 -16.90 8.73
C GLY A 130 22.99 -16.91 9.61
N PRO A 131 23.15 -16.73 10.93
CA PRO A 131 22.01 -16.43 11.76
C PRO A 131 21.45 -15.08 11.32
N ALA A 132 20.16 -15.04 11.01
CA ALA A 132 19.48 -13.76 10.84
C ALA A 132 19.44 -13.05 12.21
N PRO A 133 19.65 -11.73 12.26
CA PRO A 133 19.68 -10.98 13.52
C PRO A 133 18.32 -10.98 14.25
N TYR A 134 17.24 -11.31 13.55
CA TYR A 134 15.90 -11.45 14.12
C TYR A 134 15.08 -12.52 13.37
N PRO A 135 14.06 -13.13 14.02
CA PRO A 135 13.21 -14.15 13.40
C PRO A 135 12.54 -13.65 12.12
N GLY A 136 12.44 -14.53 11.11
CA GLY A 136 11.71 -14.24 9.88
C GLY A 136 12.50 -13.49 8.80
N CYS A 137 13.78 -13.26 9.02
CA CYS A 137 14.63 -12.45 8.15
C CYS A 137 15.61 -13.22 7.29
N ARG A 138 15.58 -14.55 7.40
CA ARG A 138 16.30 -15.43 6.50
C ARG A 138 15.48 -15.62 5.24
N LEU A 139 16.13 -15.46 4.09
CA LEU A 139 15.53 -15.71 2.77
C LEU A 139 14.96 -17.13 2.73
N ALA A 140 13.66 -17.26 2.48
CA ALA A 140 13.01 -18.55 2.30
C ALA A 140 12.75 -18.85 0.81
N PRO A 141 12.67 -20.12 0.41
CA PRO A 141 12.55 -20.51 -1.00
C PRO A 141 11.33 -19.97 -1.75
N ASP A 142 10.27 -19.57 -1.03
CA ASP A 142 9.01 -19.07 -1.59
C ASP A 142 8.89 -17.54 -1.57
N TRP A 143 9.97 -16.81 -1.26
CA TRP A 143 9.98 -15.35 -1.32
C TRP A 143 9.89 -14.85 -2.76
N ASP A 144 9.17 -13.73 -2.96
CA ASP A 144 9.04 -13.09 -4.28
C ASP A 144 10.39 -12.64 -4.84
N TRP A 145 11.40 -12.48 -3.97
CA TRP A 145 12.79 -12.27 -4.35
C TRP A 145 13.27 -13.25 -5.43
N HIS A 146 12.97 -14.54 -5.29
CA HIS A 146 13.43 -15.54 -6.26
C HIS A 146 12.78 -15.35 -7.63
N ARG A 147 11.53 -14.88 -7.67
CA ARG A 147 10.82 -14.56 -8.91
C ARG A 147 11.36 -13.30 -9.56
N LEU A 148 11.68 -12.27 -8.77
CA LEU A 148 12.39 -11.07 -9.24
C LEU A 148 13.68 -11.46 -9.94
N ILE A 149 14.57 -12.22 -9.28
CA ILE A 149 15.86 -12.59 -9.86
C ILE A 149 15.73 -13.42 -11.15
N ALA A 150 14.73 -14.30 -11.22
CA ALA A 150 14.45 -15.08 -12.42
C ALA A 150 13.96 -14.20 -13.60
N GLN A 151 13.24 -13.12 -13.30
CA GLN A 151 12.69 -12.21 -14.32
C GLN A 151 13.64 -11.07 -14.70
N CYS A 152 14.65 -10.77 -13.89
CA CYS A 152 15.68 -9.78 -14.19
C CYS A 152 16.67 -10.28 -15.25
N GLU A 153 16.17 -10.52 -16.45
CA GLU A 153 16.88 -10.93 -17.64
C GLU A 153 16.44 -10.08 -18.83
N GLY A 154 17.28 -9.98 -19.86
CA GLY A 154 16.92 -9.27 -21.09
C GLY A 154 15.75 -9.94 -21.82
N GLY A 155 14.79 -9.15 -22.27
CA GLY A 155 13.66 -9.61 -23.10
C GLY A 155 12.49 -10.21 -22.32
N THR A 156 12.55 -10.24 -20.98
CA THR A 156 11.39 -10.65 -20.15
C THR A 156 10.31 -9.57 -20.13
N ARG A 157 9.13 -9.93 -19.62
CA ARG A 157 8.05 -8.95 -19.38
C ARG A 157 8.46 -7.90 -18.36
N LEU A 158 9.20 -8.30 -17.32
CA LEU A 158 9.74 -7.36 -16.34
C LEU A 158 10.71 -6.37 -17.00
N ASP A 159 11.59 -6.83 -17.87
CA ASP A 159 12.52 -5.97 -18.62
C ASP A 159 11.79 -4.96 -19.51
N ALA A 160 10.71 -5.37 -20.18
CA ALA A 160 9.87 -4.47 -20.94
C ALA A 160 9.22 -3.39 -20.06
N GLU A 161 8.66 -3.75 -18.91
CA GLU A 161 8.06 -2.79 -17.98
C GLU A 161 9.10 -1.84 -17.39
N LEU A 162 10.29 -2.33 -17.02
CA LEU A 162 11.36 -1.48 -16.51
C LEU A 162 11.87 -0.50 -17.57
N ARG A 163 12.02 -0.93 -18.82
CA ARG A 163 12.39 -0.02 -19.93
C ARG A 163 11.34 1.06 -20.17
N ARG A 164 10.05 0.73 -20.02
CA ARG A 164 8.97 1.71 -20.10
C ARG A 164 9.06 2.70 -18.93
N LEU A 165 9.00 2.20 -17.70
CA LEU A 165 8.93 3.00 -16.48
C LEU A 165 10.17 3.89 -16.32
N ILE A 166 11.37 3.30 -16.38
CA ILE A 166 12.64 4.03 -16.17
C ILE A 166 13.01 4.86 -17.40
N GLY A 167 12.90 4.26 -18.59
CA GLY A 167 13.37 4.89 -19.83
C GLY A 167 12.47 6.01 -20.36
N ARG A 168 11.18 5.99 -20.02
CA ARG A 168 10.17 6.89 -20.63
C ARG A 168 9.33 7.66 -19.62
N GLU A 169 9.06 7.11 -18.44
CA GLU A 169 8.06 7.65 -17.52
C GLU A 169 8.66 8.26 -16.25
N GLY A 170 9.99 8.37 -16.18
CA GLY A 170 10.69 9.09 -15.11
C GLY A 170 10.84 8.30 -13.81
N PHE A 171 10.59 7.00 -13.82
CA PHE A 171 10.88 6.15 -12.68
C PHE A 171 12.39 5.95 -12.49
N VAL A 172 12.77 5.65 -11.25
CA VAL A 172 14.12 5.27 -10.84
C VAL A 172 14.05 3.89 -10.21
N ALA A 173 15.06 3.07 -10.48
CA ALA A 173 15.27 1.83 -9.75
C ALA A 173 16.53 1.90 -8.89
N GLU A 174 16.44 1.39 -7.67
CA GLU A 174 17.55 1.20 -6.74
C GLU A 174 17.68 -0.30 -6.46
N ALA A 175 18.90 -0.83 -6.51
CA ALA A 175 19.16 -2.24 -6.23
C ALA A 175 20.49 -2.41 -5.48
N GLY A 176 20.43 -2.97 -4.28
CA GLY A 176 21.62 -3.14 -3.45
C GLY A 176 21.30 -3.60 -2.02
N ASP A 177 22.12 -3.16 -1.07
CA ASP A 177 22.07 -3.50 0.36
C ASP A 177 21.42 -2.41 1.24
N LEU A 178 20.80 -1.41 0.63
CA LEU A 178 20.20 -0.21 1.23
C LEU A 178 21.19 0.88 1.68
N ASP A 179 22.50 0.63 1.63
CA ASP A 179 23.54 1.61 1.96
C ASP A 179 24.39 2.01 0.74
N GLY A 180 24.55 1.10 -0.24
CA GLY A 180 25.36 1.27 -1.45
C GLY A 180 24.63 0.87 -2.73
N ASP A 181 23.36 1.27 -2.86
CA ASP A 181 22.51 0.82 -3.97
C ASP A 181 22.99 1.32 -5.34
N ALA A 182 22.96 0.43 -6.32
CA ALA A 182 23.10 0.81 -7.72
C ALA A 182 21.82 1.54 -8.17
N VAL A 183 22.00 2.74 -8.72
CA VAL A 183 20.88 3.60 -9.15
C VAL A 183 20.74 3.58 -10.67
N PHE A 184 19.56 3.18 -11.12
CA PHE A 184 19.19 3.06 -12.52
C PHE A 184 18.19 4.13 -12.91
N THR A 185 18.61 5.01 -13.81
CA THR A 185 17.80 6.10 -14.37
C THR A 185 17.71 5.92 -15.88
N LYS A 186 16.93 6.77 -16.56
CA LYS A 186 16.89 6.81 -18.03
C LYS A 186 18.27 6.81 -18.69
N GLY A 187 19.26 7.48 -18.09
CA GLY A 187 20.61 7.60 -18.64
C GLY A 187 21.51 6.38 -18.40
N SER A 188 21.22 5.55 -17.39
CA SER A 188 22.05 4.41 -16.99
C SER A 188 21.41 3.04 -17.21
N PHE A 189 20.09 2.99 -17.40
CA PHE A 189 19.33 1.75 -17.55
C PHE A 189 19.22 1.30 -19.00
N THR A 190 19.56 0.04 -19.25
CA THR A 190 19.47 -0.62 -20.56
C THR A 190 18.72 -1.94 -20.50
N SER A 191 18.82 -2.66 -19.38
CA SER A 191 18.23 -4.00 -19.22
C SER A 191 18.05 -4.37 -17.76
N ALA A 192 17.01 -5.14 -17.45
CA ALA A 192 16.78 -5.74 -16.15
C ALA A 192 17.94 -6.64 -15.69
N ARG A 193 18.74 -7.15 -16.63
CA ARG A 193 19.97 -7.90 -16.32
C ARG A 193 20.96 -7.09 -15.45
N GLN A 194 21.05 -5.78 -15.64
CA GLN A 194 21.93 -4.93 -14.81
C GLN A 194 21.50 -4.95 -13.33
N ILE A 195 20.19 -5.00 -13.08
CA ILE A 195 19.65 -5.13 -11.71
C ILE A 195 20.05 -6.49 -11.13
N ARG A 196 19.91 -7.58 -11.88
CA ARG A 196 20.35 -8.90 -11.42
C ARG A 196 21.84 -8.94 -11.09
N GLU A 197 22.67 -8.34 -11.94
CA GLU A 197 24.12 -8.26 -11.74
C GLU A 197 24.47 -7.45 -10.48
N ALA A 198 23.82 -6.31 -10.25
CA ALA A 198 23.97 -5.52 -9.02
C ALA A 198 23.58 -6.34 -7.77
N LEU A 199 22.41 -7.00 -7.80
CA LEU A 199 21.91 -7.79 -6.67
C LEU A 199 22.72 -9.06 -6.39
N ALA A 200 23.38 -9.62 -7.41
CA ALA A 200 24.29 -10.75 -7.24
C ALA A 200 25.54 -10.37 -6.45
N GLY A 201 25.96 -9.10 -6.49
CA GLY A 201 27.08 -8.57 -5.72
C GLY A 201 26.79 -8.36 -4.23
N CYS A 202 25.52 -8.33 -3.82
CA CYS A 202 25.15 -8.01 -2.43
C CYS A 202 25.61 -9.09 -1.44
N PRO A 203 26.29 -8.72 -0.34
CA PRO A 203 26.77 -9.67 0.66
C PRO A 203 25.65 -10.56 1.19
N ARG A 204 25.86 -11.88 1.19
CA ARG A 204 24.81 -12.88 1.55
C ARG A 204 24.37 -12.82 3.01
N ARG A 205 25.20 -12.24 3.89
CA ARG A 205 24.95 -12.05 5.32
C ARG A 205 24.42 -10.65 5.67
N GLN A 206 23.89 -9.93 4.70
CA GLN A 206 23.29 -8.60 4.89
C GLN A 206 21.91 -8.54 4.24
N TRP A 207 21.15 -7.49 4.55
CA TRP A 207 19.91 -7.20 3.83
C TRP A 207 20.22 -6.82 2.39
N ALA A 208 19.28 -7.09 1.48
CA ALA A 208 19.36 -6.61 0.12
C ALA A 208 17.93 -6.40 -0.41
N GLY A 209 17.78 -5.50 -1.37
CA GLY A 209 16.48 -5.13 -1.90
C GLY A 209 16.52 -4.50 -3.27
N PHE A 210 15.35 -4.43 -3.87
CA PHE A 210 15.06 -3.74 -5.10
C PHE A 210 13.90 -2.79 -4.87
N GLN A 211 14.03 -1.55 -5.31
CA GLN A 211 12.97 -0.56 -5.34
C GLN A 211 12.81 -0.04 -6.77
N LEU A 212 11.57 0.15 -7.20
CA LEU A 212 11.21 0.89 -8.41
C LEU A 212 10.19 1.94 -8.02
N TYR A 213 10.51 3.22 -8.19
CA TYR A 213 9.69 4.30 -7.68
C TYR A 213 9.71 5.53 -8.58
N TYR A 214 8.66 6.34 -8.45
CA TYR A 214 8.64 7.68 -9.00
C TYR A 214 9.18 8.66 -7.94
N PRO A 215 10.27 9.40 -8.21
CA PRO A 215 10.80 10.39 -7.29
C PRO A 215 10.01 11.70 -7.40
N MET A 216 9.23 12.06 -6.38
CA MET A 216 8.58 13.37 -6.30
C MET A 216 9.47 14.34 -5.49
N PRO A 217 10.04 15.40 -6.10
CA PRO A 217 10.78 16.42 -5.36
C PRO A 217 9.87 17.22 -4.41
N VAL A 218 10.46 17.84 -3.39
CA VAL A 218 9.74 18.69 -2.42
C VAL A 218 8.82 19.70 -3.11
N ALA A 219 9.32 20.40 -4.13
CA ALA A 219 8.56 21.43 -4.83
C ALA A 219 7.28 20.86 -5.47
N GLU A 220 7.36 19.68 -6.07
CA GLU A 220 6.22 19.00 -6.67
C GLU A 220 5.19 18.62 -5.60
N VAL A 221 5.63 17.96 -4.52
CA VAL A 221 4.75 17.58 -3.38
C VAL A 221 4.03 18.79 -2.78
N ARG A 222 4.74 19.92 -2.62
CA ARG A 222 4.18 21.17 -2.06
C ARG A 222 3.23 21.89 -3.01
N SER A 223 3.35 21.65 -4.32
CA SER A 223 2.45 22.24 -5.32
C SER A 223 1.11 21.52 -5.45
N CYS A 224 1.02 20.26 -5.02
CA CYS A 224 -0.21 19.48 -5.05
C CYS A 224 -1.17 19.90 -3.93
N THR A 225 -2.47 19.86 -4.22
CA THR A 225 -3.48 19.63 -3.18
C THR A 225 -3.36 18.21 -2.63
N GLY A 226 -3.98 17.93 -1.47
CA GLY A 226 -3.95 16.59 -0.90
C GLY A 226 -4.57 15.52 -1.78
N LEU A 227 -5.68 15.87 -2.45
CA LEU A 227 -6.34 14.96 -3.38
C LEU A 227 -5.46 14.66 -4.61
N GLU A 228 -4.76 15.66 -5.15
CA GLU A 228 -3.85 15.47 -6.28
C GLU A 228 -2.68 14.57 -5.90
N LEU A 229 -2.08 14.80 -4.73
CA LEU A 229 -0.97 13.98 -4.24
C LEU A 229 -1.40 12.52 -4.02
N VAL A 230 -2.55 12.29 -3.39
CA VAL A 230 -3.11 10.93 -3.23
C VAL A 230 -3.34 10.28 -4.60
N LYS A 231 -3.96 10.99 -5.54
CA LYS A 231 -4.21 10.47 -6.89
C LYS A 231 -2.91 10.16 -7.65
N ALA A 232 -1.87 10.96 -7.46
CA ALA A 232 -0.55 10.72 -8.03
C ALA A 232 0.05 9.43 -7.48
N VAL A 233 0.04 9.20 -6.16
CA VAL A 233 0.50 7.94 -5.56
C VAL A 233 -0.30 6.74 -6.07
N CYS A 234 -1.63 6.86 -6.13
CA CYS A 234 -2.48 5.82 -6.72
C CYS A 234 -2.19 5.58 -8.22
N ALA A 235 -1.79 6.61 -8.97
CA ALA A 235 -1.34 6.45 -10.35
C ALA A 235 -0.03 5.68 -10.42
N VAL A 236 0.96 6.06 -9.61
CA VAL A 236 2.25 5.37 -9.52
C VAL A 236 2.07 3.89 -9.18
N PHE A 237 1.21 3.57 -8.20
CA PHE A 237 0.88 2.18 -7.86
C PHE A 237 0.29 1.40 -9.03
N ARG A 238 -0.57 2.03 -9.84
CA ARG A 238 -1.13 1.39 -11.03
C ARG A 238 -0.06 1.09 -12.07
N GLU A 239 0.89 2.00 -12.25
CA GLU A 239 1.96 1.86 -13.24
C GLU A 239 2.98 0.78 -12.88
N VAL A 240 3.26 0.59 -11.58
CA VAL A 240 4.24 -0.43 -11.13
C VAL A 240 3.65 -1.83 -10.98
N VAL A 241 2.32 -1.97 -10.88
CA VAL A 241 1.68 -3.28 -10.66
C VAL A 241 1.97 -4.32 -11.76
N PRO A 242 2.02 -3.97 -13.06
CA PRO A 242 2.48 -4.90 -14.09
C PRO A 242 3.87 -5.49 -13.80
N ALA A 243 4.87 -4.66 -13.44
CA ALA A 243 6.20 -5.13 -13.06
C ALA A 243 6.17 -5.97 -11.77
N MET A 244 5.40 -5.52 -10.78
CA MET A 244 5.21 -6.23 -9.51
C MET A 244 4.60 -7.63 -9.73
N ASN A 245 3.64 -7.77 -10.65
CA ASN A 245 2.98 -9.04 -10.97
C ASN A 245 3.94 -10.10 -11.50
N GLU A 246 4.98 -9.72 -12.25
CA GLU A 246 6.01 -10.66 -12.73
C GLU A 246 6.83 -11.26 -11.58
N CYS A 247 6.83 -10.60 -10.41
CA CYS A 247 7.58 -11.02 -9.22
C CYS A 247 6.73 -11.76 -8.19
N MET A 248 5.42 -11.89 -8.37
CA MET A 248 4.50 -12.43 -7.36
C MET A 248 4.09 -13.88 -7.63
N GLN A 249 3.75 -14.61 -6.56
CA GLN A 249 3.07 -15.91 -6.63
C GLN A 249 1.62 -15.78 -7.11
N VAL A 250 0.92 -14.73 -6.65
CA VAL A 250 -0.46 -14.43 -7.05
C VAL A 250 -0.52 -13.01 -7.62
N PRO A 251 -0.80 -12.85 -8.93
CA PRO A 251 -0.86 -11.53 -9.55
C PRO A 251 -2.11 -10.77 -9.12
N LEU A 252 -1.97 -9.45 -8.97
CA LEU A 252 -3.08 -8.52 -8.85
C LEU A 252 -3.79 -8.38 -10.20
N ARG A 253 -5.11 -8.57 -10.19
CA ARG A 253 -5.98 -8.31 -11.33
C ARG A 253 -6.92 -7.17 -10.95
N ALA A 254 -7.01 -6.16 -11.79
CA ALA A 254 -8.01 -5.12 -11.58
C ALA A 254 -9.40 -5.78 -11.65
N GLY A 255 -10.25 -5.48 -10.67
CA GLY A 255 -11.66 -5.85 -10.73
C GLY A 255 -12.35 -5.14 -11.90
N PRO A 256 -13.53 -5.62 -12.32
CA PRO A 256 -14.37 -4.82 -13.20
C PRO A 256 -14.59 -3.46 -12.54
N ALA A 257 -14.44 -2.37 -13.30
CA ALA A 257 -14.70 -1.04 -12.77
C ALA A 257 -16.11 -1.03 -12.18
N SER A 258 -16.23 -0.81 -10.86
CA SER A 258 -17.53 -0.63 -10.24
C SER A 258 -18.28 0.44 -11.03
N PRO A 259 -19.50 0.16 -11.54
CA PRO A 259 -20.25 1.14 -12.30
C PRO A 259 -20.42 2.38 -11.41
N LYS A 260 -19.96 3.53 -11.92
CA LYS A 260 -20.10 4.82 -11.26
C LYS A 260 -21.59 5.04 -10.94
N GLY A 261 -21.91 5.23 -9.67
CA GLY A 261 -23.17 5.81 -9.22
C GLY A 261 -24.36 4.84 -9.24
N MET A 262 -24.48 4.00 -8.22
CA MET A 262 -25.82 3.64 -7.74
C MET A 262 -26.16 4.63 -6.63
N SER A 263 -26.87 5.68 -7.02
CA SER A 263 -27.61 6.56 -6.11
C SER A 263 -28.40 5.69 -5.11
N PRO A 264 -28.45 6.03 -3.81
CA PRO A 264 -29.36 5.36 -2.90
C PRO A 264 -30.78 5.52 -3.47
N ARG A 265 -31.46 4.41 -3.78
CA ARG A 265 -32.87 4.48 -4.15
C ARG A 265 -33.62 5.17 -3.01
N GLU A 266 -34.12 6.35 -3.30
CA GLU A 266 -35.08 7.07 -2.46
C GLU A 266 -36.27 6.15 -2.15
N GLY A 267 -36.76 6.27 -0.92
CA GLY A 267 -37.82 5.46 -0.37
C GLY A 267 -39.10 5.52 -1.18
N GLY A 268 -39.54 4.36 -1.68
CA GLY A 268 -40.91 4.14 -2.13
C GLY A 268 -41.75 3.66 -0.95
N GLY A 269 -42.40 4.60 -0.26
CA GLY A 269 -43.44 4.30 0.72
C GLY A 269 -44.63 3.61 0.06
N GLY A 270 -44.70 2.29 0.18
CA GLY A 270 -45.87 1.49 -0.22
C GLY A 270 -46.78 1.27 0.96
N ARG A 271 -47.80 2.12 1.10
CA ARG A 271 -48.96 1.88 1.98
C ARG A 271 -49.56 0.51 1.66
N ARG A 272 -49.66 -0.37 2.66
CA ARG A 272 -50.56 -1.53 2.61
C ARG A 272 -51.90 -1.08 3.17
N ASP A 273 -52.83 -0.77 2.28
CA ASP A 273 -54.26 -0.79 2.60
C ASP A 273 -54.69 -2.25 2.78
N SER A 274 -55.06 -2.59 4.00
CA SER A 274 -55.64 -3.87 4.39
C SER A 274 -57.13 -3.66 4.61
N ARG A 275 -57.97 -4.18 3.70
CA ARG A 275 -59.37 -4.59 4.01
C ARG A 275 -59.84 -5.77 3.15
N PRO A 276 -60.84 -6.53 3.65
CA PRO A 276 -60.88 -7.99 3.54
C PRO A 276 -62.00 -8.48 2.61
N GLY A 277 -61.95 -9.76 2.19
CA GLY A 277 -63.14 -10.39 1.63
C GLY A 277 -62.97 -11.75 0.96
N ARG A 278 -63.47 -12.78 1.66
CA ARG A 278 -64.22 -13.95 1.16
C ARG A 278 -63.52 -15.04 0.34
N ARG A 279 -63.60 -16.26 0.91
CA ARG A 279 -63.63 -17.56 0.21
C ARG A 279 -64.78 -17.61 -0.83
N PRO A 280 -64.73 -18.54 -1.80
CA PRO A 280 -65.41 -19.81 -1.57
C PRO A 280 -64.61 -21.04 -2.04
N SER A 281 -65.09 -22.17 -1.52
CA SER A 281 -64.69 -23.55 -1.76
C SER A 281 -64.95 -24.03 -3.19
N ALA A 282 -64.10 -24.95 -3.65
CA ALA A 282 -64.48 -26.21 -4.28
C ALA A 282 -63.40 -27.24 -3.93
#